data_AF-A0A2V6SW92-F1
#
_entry.id   AF-A0A2V6SW92-F1
#
_cell.length_a   1.000
_cell.length_b   1.000
_cell.length_c   1.000
_cell.angle_alpha   90.00
_cell.angle_beta   90.00
_cell.angle_gamma   90.00
#
_symmetry.space_group_name_H-M   'P 1'
#
loop_
_entity.id
_entity.type
_entity.pdbx_description
1 polymer ?
#
loop_
_entity_poly.entity_id
_entity_poly.type
_entity_poly.pdbx_seq_one_letter_code
_entity_poly.pdbx_strand_id
1 'polypeptide(L)'
;QVTIPEIGTIVATHRPSVVLTSNRSRDLSDALRRRCLYLWIDYPSFEKEVRILRTKIPGINERLAGQVARVMQSLRRRQLLKVPGVAETLDWAAALAALHADHLDAELVRETLGCILKEVEDVKRVEADLQAGRLSELLES
;
A
#
# COMPACT_ATOMS: atom_id res chain seq x y z
N GLN A 1 -21.91 6.49 -26.16
CA GLN A 1 -23.36 6.49 -25.91
C GLN A 1 -23.62 5.61 -24.70
N VAL A 2 -24.42 6.06 -23.75
CA VAL A 2 -24.90 5.25 -22.63
C VAL A 2 -26.41 5.46 -22.53
N THR A 3 -27.17 4.38 -22.44
CA THR A 3 -28.62 4.45 -22.23
C THR A 3 -28.91 4.08 -20.78
N ILE A 4 -29.55 4.99 -20.06
CA ILE A 4 -29.99 4.79 -18.68
C ILE A 4 -31.53 4.84 -18.73
N PRO A 5 -32.23 3.78 -18.30
CA PRO A 5 -33.69 3.68 -18.48
C PRO A 5 -34.47 4.91 -18.02
N GLU A 6 -34.03 5.52 -16.92
CA GLU A 6 -34.70 6.63 -16.24
C GLU A 6 -34.46 8.00 -16.89
N ILE A 7 -33.36 8.17 -17.63
CA ILE A 7 -32.93 9.47 -18.18
C ILE A 7 -32.62 9.44 -19.69
N GLY A 8 -32.89 8.31 -20.35
CA GLY A 8 -32.75 8.15 -21.78
C GLY A 8 -31.30 7.94 -22.23
N THR A 9 -31.04 8.27 -23.50
CA THR A 9 -29.77 7.99 -24.15
C THR A 9 -28.88 9.23 -24.16
N ILE A 10 -27.73 9.13 -23.49
CA ILE A 10 -26.69 10.15 -23.50
C ILE A 10 -25.73 9.84 -24.65
N VAL A 11 -25.73 10.71 -25.68
CA VAL A 11 -24.82 10.61 -26.83
C VAL A 11 -23.48 11.25 -26.48
N ALA A 12 -22.39 10.53 -26.75
CA ALA A 12 -21.05 11.05 -26.48
C ALA A 12 -20.63 11.98 -27.63
N THR A 13 -20.16 13.19 -27.29
CA THR A 13 -19.66 14.17 -28.28
C THR A 13 -18.23 13.88 -28.75
N HIS A 14 -17.50 13.07 -27.99
CA HIS A 14 -16.13 12.64 -28.27
C HIS A 14 -15.98 11.14 -28.02
N ARG A 15 -14.96 10.51 -28.63
CA ARG A 15 -14.66 9.10 -28.37
C ARG A 15 -14.12 8.93 -26.94
N PRO A 16 -14.78 8.20 -26.03
CA PRO A 16 -14.35 8.10 -24.64
C PRO A 16 -13.17 7.13 -24.48
N SER A 17 -12.22 7.51 -23.63
CA SER A 17 -11.23 6.59 -23.06
C SER A 17 -11.76 6.07 -21.73
N VAL A 18 -11.77 4.75 -21.52
CA VAL A 18 -12.34 4.12 -20.32
C VAL A 18 -11.24 3.39 -19.56
N VAL A 19 -11.07 3.73 -18.28
CA VAL A 19 -10.19 3.03 -17.34
C VAL A 19 -11.06 2.44 -16.24
N LEU A 20 -10.91 1.13 -16.01
CA LEU A 20 -11.58 0.41 -14.93
C LEU A 20 -10.53 -0.03 -13.92
N THR A 21 -10.75 0.29 -12.64
CA THR A 21 -9.89 -0.15 -11.54
C THR A 21 -10.65 -1.12 -10.66
N SER A 22 -9.98 -2.17 -10.18
CA SER A 22 -10.56 -3.14 -9.24
C SER A 22 -9.54 -3.44 -8.15
N ASN A 23 -10.01 -3.51 -6.90
CA ASN A 23 -9.25 -4.03 -5.77
C ASN A 23 -9.37 -5.56 -5.63
N ARG A 24 -10.00 -6.22 -6.63
CA ARG A 24 -10.27 -7.67 -6.69
C ARG A 24 -11.04 -8.22 -5.48
N SER A 25 -11.80 -7.39 -4.76
CA SER A 25 -12.75 -7.87 -3.74
C SER A 25 -13.87 -8.73 -4.36
N ARG A 26 -14.19 -8.46 -5.63
CA ARG A 26 -15.01 -9.30 -6.50
C ARG A 26 -14.27 -9.50 -7.81
N ASP A 27 -14.29 -10.72 -8.33
CA ASP A 27 -13.68 -11.00 -9.62
C ASP A 27 -14.41 -10.27 -10.76
N LEU A 28 -13.62 -9.76 -11.71
CA LEU A 28 -14.18 -9.25 -12.95
C LEU A 28 -14.75 -10.41 -13.77
N SER A 29 -15.96 -10.23 -14.30
CA SER A 29 -16.58 -11.22 -15.18
C SER A 29 -15.76 -11.45 -16.45
N ASP A 30 -15.80 -12.67 -16.98
CA ASP A 30 -15.16 -13.01 -18.26
C ASP A 30 -15.61 -12.12 -19.41
N ALA A 31 -16.90 -11.76 -19.43
CA ALA A 31 -17.45 -10.86 -20.43
C ALA A 31 -16.78 -9.48 -20.42
N LEU A 32 -16.40 -8.97 -19.25
CA LEU A 32 -15.66 -7.71 -19.13
C LEU A 32 -14.19 -7.89 -19.51
N ARG A 33 -13.52 -8.92 -18.99
CA ARG A 33 -12.09 -9.17 -19.25
C ARG A 33 -11.80 -9.36 -20.74
N ARG A 34 -12.71 -9.96 -21.51
CA ARG A 34 -12.56 -10.16 -22.97
C ARG A 34 -12.80 -8.89 -23.79
N ARG A 35 -13.24 -7.79 -23.18
CA ARG A 35 -13.54 -6.51 -23.84
C ARG A 35 -12.56 -5.39 -23.48
N CYS A 36 -11.56 -5.66 -22.64
CA CYS A 36 -10.56 -4.68 -22.25
C CYS A 36 -9.15 -5.28 -22.19
N LEU A 37 -8.14 -4.42 -22.25
CA LEU A 37 -6.79 -4.78 -21.85
C LEU A 37 -6.78 -4.93 -20.31
N TYR A 38 -6.25 -6.05 -19.84
CA TYR A 38 -6.13 -6.34 -18.42
C TYR A 38 -4.68 -6.20 -17.97
N LEU A 39 -4.44 -5.31 -17.00
CA LEU A 39 -3.14 -5.14 -16.34
C LEU A 39 -3.28 -5.51 -14.87
N TRP A 40 -2.60 -6.58 -14.47
CA TRP A 40 -2.38 -6.87 -13.06
C TRP A 40 -1.25 -5.99 -12.53
N ILE A 41 -1.46 -5.39 -11.36
CA ILE A 41 -0.47 -4.53 -10.71
C ILE A 41 -0.16 -5.15 -9.35
N ASP A 42 1.03 -5.74 -9.25
CA ASP A 42 1.58 -6.20 -7.97
C ASP A 42 2.12 -5.04 -7.13
N TYR A 43 2.43 -5.34 -5.87
CA TYR A 43 3.20 -4.43 -5.02
C TYR A 43 4.54 -4.06 -5.69
N PRO A 44 5.01 -2.82 -5.50
CA PRO A 44 6.27 -2.37 -6.08
C PRO A 44 7.45 -3.22 -5.59
N SER A 45 8.49 -3.33 -6.43
CA SER A 45 9.80 -3.81 -5.97
C SER A 45 10.37 -2.86 -4.90
N PHE A 46 11.36 -3.34 -4.14
CA PHE A 46 12.01 -2.53 -3.10
C PHE A 46 12.50 -1.19 -3.64
N GLU A 47 13.30 -1.24 -4.71
CA GLU A 47 13.83 -0.04 -5.37
C GLU A 47 12.73 0.91 -5.87
N LYS A 48 11.62 0.36 -6.37
CA LYS A 48 10.50 1.17 -6.84
C LYS A 48 9.76 1.80 -5.67
N GLU A 49 9.60 1.09 -4.55
CA GLU A 49 8.93 1.58 -3.35
C GLU A 49 9.73 2.67 -2.65
N VAL A 50 11.05 2.49 -2.49
CA VAL A 50 11.96 3.54 -1.99
C VAL A 50 11.89 4.79 -2.87
N ARG A 51 11.89 4.62 -4.21
CA ARG A 51 11.72 5.75 -5.13
C ARG A 51 10.37 6.44 -4.98
N ILE A 52 9.28 5.68 -4.79
CA ILE A 52 7.95 6.23 -4.53
C ILE A 52 7.97 7.07 -3.25
N LEU A 53 8.52 6.54 -2.16
CA LEU A 53 8.61 7.22 -0.88
C LEU A 53 9.38 8.54 -0.99
N ARG A 54 10.60 8.49 -1.56
CA ARG A 54 11.43 9.70 -1.75
C ARG A 54 10.78 10.74 -2.66
N THR A 55 9.95 10.32 -3.61
CA THR A 55 9.22 11.24 -4.51
C THR A 55 8.00 11.86 -3.85
N LYS A 56 7.30 11.09 -3.00
CA LYS A 56 6.00 11.48 -2.43
C LYS A 56 6.09 12.09 -1.04
N ILE A 57 7.17 11.84 -0.30
CA ILE A 57 7.35 12.29 1.08
C ILE A 57 8.58 13.22 1.12
N PRO A 58 8.40 14.54 0.97
CA PRO A 58 9.49 15.49 1.09
C PRO A 58 10.16 15.40 2.47
N GLY A 59 11.49 15.39 2.49
CA GLY A 59 12.27 15.35 3.74
C GLY A 59 12.55 13.96 4.30
N ILE A 60 11.99 12.88 3.72
CA ILE A 60 12.40 11.53 4.11
C ILE A 60 13.83 11.26 3.64
N ASN A 61 14.69 10.80 4.55
CA ASN A 61 16.04 10.40 4.19
C ASN A 61 16.05 8.98 3.57
N GLU A 62 17.16 8.63 2.92
CA GLU A 62 17.32 7.37 2.20
C GLU A 62 17.27 6.14 3.12
N ARG A 63 17.84 6.24 4.32
CA ARG A 63 17.83 5.16 5.32
C ARG A 63 16.41 4.86 5.76
N LEU A 64 15.66 5.88 6.20
CA LEU A 64 14.29 5.72 6.65
C LEU A 64 13.38 5.18 5.54
N ALA A 65 13.50 5.71 4.32
CA ALA A 65 12.74 5.20 3.17
C ALA A 65 13.04 3.72 2.88
N GLY A 66 14.31 3.31 2.98
CA GLY A 66 14.73 1.92 2.86
C GLY A 66 14.11 1.04 3.93
N GLN A 67 14.24 1.42 5.20
CA GLN A 67 13.71 0.67 6.33
C GLN A 67 12.18 0.51 6.27
N VAL A 68 11.44 1.58 5.95
CA VAL A 68 9.99 1.54 5.72
C VAL A 68 9.65 0.53 4.63
N ALA A 69 10.31 0.60 3.46
CA ALA A 69 10.04 -0.33 2.37
C ALA A 69 10.34 -1.79 2.74
N ARG A 70 11.41 -2.07 3.50
CA ARG A 70 11.73 -3.43 3.98
C ARG A 70 10.67 -3.97 4.93
N VAL A 71 10.26 -3.16 5.91
CA VAL A 71 9.21 -3.56 6.86
C VAL A 71 7.90 -3.82 6.12
N MET A 72 7.49 -2.93 5.22
CA MET A 72 6.26 -3.10 4.44
C MET A 72 6.29 -4.36 3.56
N GLN A 73 7.42 -4.68 2.93
CA GLN A 73 7.55 -5.93 2.17
C GLN A 73 7.51 -7.18 3.07
N SER A 74 8.12 -7.12 4.24
CA SER A 74 8.04 -8.21 5.22
C SER A 74 6.60 -8.44 5.67
N LEU A 75 5.87 -7.38 6.02
CA LEU A 75 4.47 -7.46 6.43
C LEU A 75 3.57 -8.02 5.33
N ARG A 76 3.78 -7.64 4.06
CA ARG A 76 3.00 -8.16 2.92
C ARG A 76 3.23 -9.65 2.64
N ARG A 77 4.27 -10.26 3.20
CA ARG A 77 4.54 -11.70 3.12
C ARG A 77 3.96 -12.48 4.30
N ARG A 78 3.46 -11.79 5.34
CA ARG A 78 2.81 -12.41 6.49
C ARG A 78 1.33 -12.70 6.18
N GLN A 79 0.76 -13.66 6.89
CA GLN A 79 -0.66 -14.01 6.78
C GLN A 79 -1.54 -13.02 7.57
N LEU A 80 -1.50 -11.74 7.21
CA LEU A 80 -2.32 -10.71 7.83
C LEU A 80 -3.77 -10.80 7.34
N LEU A 81 -4.72 -10.48 8.23
CA LEU A 81 -6.13 -10.36 7.87
C LEU A 81 -6.33 -9.23 6.83
N LYS A 82 -5.65 -8.10 7.05
CA LYS A 82 -5.61 -6.98 6.11
C LYS A 82 -4.18 -6.62 5.75
N VAL A 83 -3.74 -7.11 4.59
CA VAL A 83 -2.42 -6.83 4.05
C VAL A 83 -2.28 -5.34 3.73
N PRO A 84 -1.26 -4.63 4.25
CA PRO A 84 -1.11 -3.20 4.05
C PRO A 84 -0.64 -2.86 2.63
N GLY A 85 -1.28 -1.86 2.03
CA GLY A 85 -1.02 -1.40 0.68
C GLY A 85 0.11 -0.39 0.58
N VAL A 86 0.23 0.23 -0.60
CA VAL A 86 1.14 1.36 -0.84
C VAL A 86 0.60 2.64 -0.17
N ALA A 87 -0.72 2.77 -0.02
CA ALA A 87 -1.32 3.91 0.67
C ALA A 87 -0.87 3.96 2.13
N GLU A 88 -0.98 2.83 2.85
CA GLU A 88 -0.50 2.72 4.23
C GLU A 88 1.02 2.95 4.35
N THR A 89 1.80 2.58 3.33
CA THR A 89 3.25 2.87 3.29
C THR A 89 3.51 4.37 3.28
N LEU A 90 2.76 5.11 2.46
CA LEU A 90 2.89 6.56 2.34
C LEU A 90 2.40 7.27 3.60
N ASP A 91 1.27 6.84 4.17
CA ASP A 91 0.73 7.41 5.39
C ASP A 91 1.70 7.24 6.57
N TRP A 92 2.29 6.05 6.69
CA TRP A 92 3.27 5.77 7.73
C TRP A 92 4.56 6.57 7.55
N ALA A 93 5.09 6.61 6.32
CA ALA A 93 6.27 7.42 6.02
C ALA A 93 6.05 8.92 6.26
N ALA A 94 4.87 9.44 5.94
CA ALA A 94 4.49 10.82 6.24
C ALA A 94 4.44 11.07 7.76
N ALA A 95 3.86 10.16 8.53
CA ALA A 95 3.83 10.26 9.98
C ALA A 95 5.24 10.23 10.59
N LEU A 96 6.11 9.32 10.15
CA LEU A 96 7.49 9.24 10.61
C LEU A 96 8.30 10.50 10.27
N ALA A 97 8.12 11.05 9.06
CA ALA A 97 8.75 12.31 8.67
C ALA A 97 8.25 13.49 9.51
N ALA A 98 6.96 13.52 9.86
CA ALA A 98 6.38 14.54 10.74
C ALA A 98 6.88 14.42 12.19
N LEU A 99 7.23 13.21 12.62
CA LEU A 99 7.91 12.95 13.90
C LEU A 99 9.42 13.26 13.84
N HIS A 100 9.93 13.74 12.71
CA HIS A 100 11.35 13.99 12.46
C HIS A 100 12.23 12.75 12.69
N ALA A 101 11.68 11.56 12.49
CA ALA A 101 12.44 10.33 12.56
C ALA A 101 13.48 10.28 11.42
N ASP A 102 14.68 9.81 11.75
CA ASP A 102 15.76 9.60 10.79
C ASP A 102 16.02 8.12 10.50
N HIS A 103 15.52 7.22 11.35
CA HIS A 103 15.55 5.77 11.21
C HIS A 103 14.40 5.12 11.97
N LEU A 104 14.17 3.82 11.71
CA LEU A 104 13.26 2.99 12.48
C LEU A 104 14.02 2.22 13.57
N ASP A 105 13.45 2.20 14.76
CA ASP A 105 13.77 1.25 15.82
C ASP A 105 12.50 0.48 16.23
N ALA A 106 12.65 -0.51 17.11
CA ALA A 106 11.54 -1.38 17.50
C ALA A 106 10.43 -0.63 18.25
N GLU A 107 10.77 0.42 18.99
CA GLU A 107 9.81 1.21 19.77
C GLU A 107 8.96 2.07 18.85
N LEU A 108 9.59 2.82 17.94
CA LEU A 108 8.92 3.66 16.97
C LEU A 108 8.01 2.85 16.06
N VAL A 109 8.45 1.66 15.62
CA VAL A 109 7.59 0.76 14.84
C VAL A 109 6.37 0.34 15.66
N ARG A 110 6.56 -0.10 16.90
CA ARG A 110 5.47 -0.53 17.81
C ARG A 110 4.43 0.58 18.00
N GLU A 111 4.88 1.81 18.27
CA GLU A 111 4.00 2.95 18.54
C GLU A 111 3.22 3.44 17.32
N THR A 112 3.73 3.13 16.13
CA THR A 112 3.14 3.58 14.85
C THR A 112 2.48 2.46 14.06
N LEU A 113 2.34 1.24 14.61
CA LEU A 113 1.69 0.11 13.93
C LEU A 113 0.27 0.43 13.43
N GLY A 114 -0.48 1.29 14.14
CA GLY A 114 -1.82 1.72 13.74
C GLY A 114 -1.87 2.48 12.41
N CYS A 115 -0.74 3.05 11.96
CA CYS A 115 -0.63 3.65 10.64
C CYS A 115 -0.79 2.59 9.54
N ILE A 116 -0.21 1.41 9.75
CA ILE A 116 -0.07 0.36 8.72
C ILE A 116 -1.02 -0.84 8.92
N LEU A 117 -1.46 -1.13 10.14
CA LEU A 117 -2.37 -2.24 10.43
C LEU A 117 -3.71 -1.71 10.93
N LYS A 118 -4.81 -2.28 10.43
CA LYS A 118 -6.17 -1.85 10.80
C LYS A 118 -6.93 -2.89 11.63
N GLU A 119 -6.49 -4.14 11.62
CA GLU A 119 -7.07 -5.22 12.42
C GLU A 119 -6.25 -5.37 13.72
N VAL A 120 -6.94 -5.46 14.87
CA VAL A 120 -6.30 -5.54 16.19
C VAL A 120 -5.50 -6.85 16.34
N GLU A 121 -5.97 -7.92 15.72
CA GLU A 121 -5.32 -9.22 15.66
C GLU A 121 -3.99 -9.15 14.90
N ASP A 122 -3.96 -8.39 13.80
CA ASP A 122 -2.73 -8.16 13.03
C ASP A 122 -1.73 -7.33 13.84
N VAL A 123 -2.19 -6.30 14.56
CA VAL A 123 -1.35 -5.50 15.47
C VAL A 123 -0.70 -6.40 16.52
N LYS A 124 -1.51 -7.17 17.27
CA LYS A 124 -1.01 -8.08 18.32
C LYS A 124 0.00 -9.09 17.78
N ARG A 125 -0.23 -9.61 16.57
CA ARG A 125 0.68 -10.56 15.92
C ARG A 125 2.02 -9.91 15.61
N VAL A 126 2.01 -8.72 15.02
CA VAL A 126 3.24 -8.00 14.66
C VAL A 126 3.98 -7.49 15.91
N GLU A 127 3.28 -7.10 16.97
CA GLU A 127 3.89 -6.78 18.26
C GLU A 127 4.62 -7.99 18.86
N ALA A 128 4.01 -9.17 18.83
CA ALA A 128 4.65 -10.41 19.28
C ALA A 128 5.89 -10.76 18.41
N ASP A 129 5.88 -10.40 17.12
CA ASP A 129 7.03 -10.55 16.23
C ASP A 129 8.18 -9.58 16.59
N LEU A 130 7.86 -8.33 16.93
CA LEU A 130 8.83 -7.34 17.40
C LEU A 130 9.48 -7.79 18.72
N GLN A 131 8.67 -8.23 19.69
CA GLN A 131 9.16 -8.70 20.99
C GLN A 131 10.08 -9.93 20.87
N ALA A 132 9.82 -10.79 19.88
CA ALA A 132 10.64 -11.95 19.60
C ALA A 132 11.86 -11.65 18.68
N GLY A 133 12.10 -10.38 18.34
CA GLY A 133 13.23 -9.97 17.51
C GLY A 133 13.13 -10.36 16.03
N ARG A 134 11.97 -10.84 15.57
CA ARG A 134 11.78 -11.35 14.19
C ARG A 134 11.74 -10.26 13.11
N LEU A 135 11.85 -9.00 13.52
CA LEU A 135 11.89 -7.83 12.63
C LEU A 135 13.18 -7.02 12.81
N SER A 136 14.03 -7.35 13.78
CA SER A 136 15.22 -6.54 14.14
C SER A 136 16.19 -6.39 12.97
N GLU A 137 16.43 -7.45 12.21
CA GLU A 137 17.30 -7.44 11.02
C GLU A 137 16.87 -6.41 9.95
N LEU A 138 15.56 -6.09 9.90
CA LEU A 138 15.02 -5.11 8.95
C LEU A 138 15.27 -3.65 9.38
N LEU A 139 15.54 -3.44 10.68
CA LEU A 139 15.72 -2.14 11.32
C LEU A 139 17.21 -1.74 11.41
N GLU A 140 18.13 -2.71 11.34
CA GLU A 140 19.57 -2.48 11.47
C GLU A 140 20.27 -2.12 10.14
N SER A 141 19.61 -2.33 9.00
CA SER A 141 20.11 -2.06 7.65
C SER A 141 19.58 -0.75 7.05
#